data_AF-A0A0F9M5L6-F1
#
_entry.id   AF-A0A0F9M5L6-F1
#
_cell.length_a   1.000
_cell.length_b   1.000
_cell.length_c   1.000
_cell.angle_alpha   90.00
_cell.angle_beta   90.00
_cell.angle_gamma   90.00
#
_symmetry.space_group_name_H-M   'P 1'
#
loop_
_entity.id
_entity.type
_entity.pdbx_description
1 polymer ?
#
loop_
_entity_poly.entity_id
_entity_poly.type
_entity_poly.pdbx_seq_one_letter_code
_entity_poly.pdbx_strand_id
1 'polypeptide(L)'
;WARAVEWMANRRSRLTGVPYGDQGLFMARETFLALGGFEPIPLMEDIVMGLRLSRMNRMGQIGRMAFIDTPMTASPRRWLEEGVLRTTLRDWALAFSFVVLKVPPERLARHYGDVR
;
A
#
# COMPACT_ATOMS: atom_id res chain seq x y z
N TRP A 1 -8.98 -17.92 -4.79
CA TRP A 1 -8.50 -16.65 -5.38
C TRP A 1 -7.85 -15.74 -4.34
N ALA A 2 -8.44 -15.54 -3.15
CA ALA A 2 -7.89 -14.66 -2.10
C ALA A 2 -6.45 -15.02 -1.68
N ARG A 3 -6.15 -16.31 -1.48
CA ARG A 3 -4.79 -16.81 -1.19
C ARG A 3 -3.76 -16.45 -2.28
N ALA A 4 -4.17 -16.42 -3.55
CA ALA A 4 -3.29 -16.04 -4.65
C ALA A 4 -3.02 -14.53 -4.64
N VAL A 5 -4.06 -13.71 -4.43
CA VAL A 5 -3.93 -12.25 -4.30
C VAL A 5 -3.02 -11.88 -3.12
N GLU A 6 -3.25 -12.49 -1.96
CA GLU A 6 -2.42 -12.34 -0.78
C GLU A 6 -0.96 -12.76 -1.05
N TRP A 7 -0.74 -13.94 -1.63
CA TRP A 7 0.60 -14.41 -1.94
C TRP A 7 1.34 -13.41 -2.85
N MET A 8 0.68 -12.92 -3.91
CA MET A 8 1.25 -11.91 -4.80
C MET A 8 1.56 -10.60 -4.05
N ALA A 9 0.65 -10.10 -3.22
CA ALA A 9 0.84 -8.89 -2.44
C ALA A 9 2.03 -9.03 -1.46
N ASN A 10 2.13 -10.16 -0.76
CA ASN A 10 3.22 -10.44 0.17
C ASN A 10 4.57 -10.53 -0.54
N ARG A 11 4.63 -11.23 -1.68
CA ARG A 11 5.85 -11.33 -2.49
C ARG A 11 6.27 -9.97 -3.04
N ARG A 12 5.34 -9.20 -3.60
CA ARG A 12 5.60 -7.84 -4.12
C ARG A 12 6.19 -6.93 -3.05
N SER A 13 5.61 -6.92 -1.85
CA SER A 13 6.07 -6.01 -0.80
C SER A 13 7.41 -6.42 -0.22
N ARG A 14 7.71 -7.72 -0.14
CA ARG A 14 9.05 -8.22 0.24
C ARG A 14 10.11 -7.89 -0.82
N LEU A 15 9.76 -7.94 -2.11
CA LEU A 15 10.68 -7.64 -3.21
C LEU A 15 10.97 -6.14 -3.35
N THR A 16 9.93 -5.31 -3.24
CA THR A 16 10.05 -3.85 -3.37
C THR A 16 10.47 -3.17 -2.06
N GLY A 17 10.24 -3.83 -0.93
CA GLY A 17 10.34 -3.25 0.40
C GLY A 17 9.29 -2.17 0.67
N VAL A 18 8.17 -2.18 -0.07
CA VAL A 18 7.10 -1.17 0.01
C VAL A 18 5.79 -1.86 0.39
N PRO A 19 5.44 -1.93 1.68
CA PRO A 19 4.13 -2.38 2.14
C PRO A 19 3.06 -1.30 1.93
N TYR A 20 1.85 -1.70 1.52
CA TYR A 20 0.68 -0.81 1.36
C TYR A 20 -0.63 -1.61 1.34
N GLY A 21 -1.77 -0.91 1.42
CA GLY A 21 -3.10 -1.49 1.49
C GLY A 21 -3.33 -2.32 2.75
N ASP A 22 -3.96 -3.49 2.58
CA ASP A 22 -4.37 -4.40 3.66
C ASP A 22 -3.21 -5.12 4.38
N GLN A 23 -1.95 -4.75 4.10
CA GLN A 23 -0.77 -5.39 4.69
C GLN A 23 -0.48 -4.94 6.12
N GLY A 24 -1.12 -3.84 6.56
CA GLY A 24 -0.99 -3.22 7.87
C GLY A 24 0.41 -2.74 8.23
N LEU A 25 0.50 -1.52 8.75
CA LEU A 25 1.77 -0.90 9.13
C LEU A 25 1.82 -0.74 10.64
N PHE A 26 2.82 -1.34 11.28
CA PHE A 26 3.11 -1.14 12.69
C PHE A 26 4.53 -0.59 12.84
N MET A 27 4.68 0.52 13.56
CA MET A 27 5.97 1.18 13.78
C MET A 27 5.93 1.99 15.08
N ALA A 28 7.12 2.31 15.60
CA ALA A 28 7.25 3.22 16.73
C ALA A 28 6.67 4.60 16.38
N ARG A 29 6.10 5.28 17.38
CA ARG A 29 5.48 6.60 17.20
C ARG A 29 6.48 7.63 16.66
N GLU A 30 7.72 7.56 17.13
CA GLU A 30 8.82 8.43 16.75
C GLU A 30 9.15 8.26 15.27
N THR A 31 9.14 7.01 14.76
CA THR A 31 9.32 6.71 13.34
C THR A 31 8.19 7.29 12.51
N PHE A 32 6.94 7.12 12.94
CA PHE A 32 5.78 7.68 12.23
C PHE A 32 5.86 9.21 12.14
N LEU A 33 6.23 9.88 13.22
CA LEU A 33 6.40 11.33 13.25
C LEU A 33 7.60 11.78 12.40
N ALA A 34 8.72 11.06 12.43
CA ALA A 34 9.88 11.34 11.59
C ALA A 34 9.59 11.19 10.08
N LEU A 35 8.65 10.31 9.72
CA LEU A 35 8.13 10.15 8.35
C LEU A 35 7.16 11.26 7.93
N GLY A 36 6.79 12.16 8.84
CA GLY A 36 5.80 13.22 8.62
C GLY A 36 4.35 12.75 8.69
N GLY A 37 4.09 11.55 9.22
CA GLY A 37 2.77 10.95 9.26
C GLY A 37 2.21 10.61 7.87
N PHE A 38 0.90 10.33 7.81
CA PHE A 38 0.21 10.13 6.54
C PHE A 38 0.07 11.46 5.79
N GLU A 39 0.41 11.42 4.51
CA GLU A 39 0.20 12.57 3.63
C GLU A 39 -1.31 12.82 3.48
N PRO A 40 -1.80 14.07 3.62
CA PRO A 40 -3.21 14.41 3.45
C PRO A 40 -3.61 14.43 1.96
N ILE A 41 -3.42 13.32 1.26
CA ILE A 41 -3.83 13.11 -0.14
C ILE A 41 -5.09 12.24 -0.21
N PRO A 42 -5.94 12.42 -1.23
CA PRO A 42 -7.22 11.70 -1.30
C PRO A 42 -7.10 10.22 -1.64
N LEU A 43 -5.92 9.79 -2.13
CA LEU A 43 -5.64 8.41 -2.50
C LEU A 43 -4.13 8.20 -2.50
N MET A 44 -3.68 6.97 -2.21
CA MET A 44 -2.28 6.52 -2.23
C MET A 44 -1.43 7.00 -1.05
N GLU A 45 -2.05 7.49 0.02
CA GLU A 45 -1.39 7.91 1.26
C GLU A 45 -0.57 6.77 1.90
N ASP A 46 -1.06 5.54 1.77
CA ASP A 46 -0.43 4.30 2.22
C ASP A 46 0.82 3.96 1.39
N ILE A 47 0.76 4.11 0.06
CA ILE A 47 1.91 3.94 -0.83
C ILE A 47 2.97 5.00 -0.52
N VAL A 48 2.59 6.26 -0.28
CA VAL A 48 3.53 7.31 0.14
C VAL A 48 4.23 6.92 1.43
N MET A 49 3.48 6.49 2.44
CA MET A 49 4.04 6.01 3.71
C MET A 49 5.00 4.83 3.49
N GLY A 50 4.58 3.83 2.72
CA GLY A 50 5.39 2.64 2.41
C GLY A 50 6.69 2.99 1.68
N LEU A 51 6.66 3.94 0.73
CA LEU A 51 7.84 4.41 0.01
C LEU A 51 8.82 5.13 0.95
N ARG A 52 8.32 6.01 1.82
CA ARG A 52 9.15 6.72 2.81
C ARG A 52 9.79 5.74 3.79
N LEU A 53 9.01 4.77 4.30
CA LEU A 53 9.49 3.73 5.19
C LEU A 53 10.57 2.86 4.51
N SER A 54 10.34 2.45 3.25
CA SER A 54 11.31 1.70 2.45
C SER A 54 12.63 2.47 2.31
N ARG A 55 12.55 3.78 2.06
CA ARG A 55 13.71 4.65 1.92
C ARG A 55 14.50 4.77 3.22
N MET A 56 13.84 5.06 4.34
CA MET A 56 14.51 5.14 5.65
C MET A 56 15.17 3.81 6.05
N ASN A 57 14.50 2.69 5.79
CA ASN A 57 15.06 1.36 6.03
C ASN A 57 16.33 1.11 5.19
N ARG A 58 16.32 1.45 3.90
CA ARG A 58 17.50 1.32 3.03
C ARG A 58 18.65 2.24 3.44
N MET A 59 18.33 3.42 3.97
CA MET A 59 19.32 4.38 4.46
C MET A 59 19.83 4.04 5.87
N GLY A 60 19.34 2.97 6.51
CA GLY A 60 19.72 2.59 7.87
C GLY A 60 19.27 3.59 8.95
N GLN A 61 18.29 4.44 8.65
CA GLN A 61 17.78 5.46 9.57
C GLN A 61 16.76 4.91 10.58
N ILE A 62 16.27 3.68 10.35
CA ILE A 62 15.39 2.95 11.24
C ILE A 62 15.92 1.52 11.40
N GLY A 63 15.45 0.83 12.43
CA GLY A 63 15.65 -0.61 12.57
C GLY A 63 15.14 -1.38 11.35
N ARG A 64 15.68 -2.57 11.13
CA ARG A 64 15.33 -3.41 9.98
C ARG A 64 13.82 -3.68 9.94
N MET A 65 13.19 -3.31 8.83
CA MET A 65 11.80 -3.67 8.53
C MET A 65 11.64 -5.20 8.52
N ALA A 66 10.70 -5.70 9.31
CA ALA A 66 10.33 -7.10 9.36
C ALA A 66 8.93 -7.30 8.76
N PHE A 67 8.76 -8.38 8.00
CA PHE A 67 7.46 -8.84 7.53
C PHE A 67 7.01 -9.99 8.43
N ILE A 68 5.88 -9.81 9.11
CA ILE A 68 5.34 -10.80 10.04
C ILE A 68 4.46 -11.78 9.26
N ASP A 69 4.57 -13.07 9.57
CA ASP A 69 3.80 -14.13 8.89
C ASP A 69 2.41 -14.35 9.51
N THR A 70 2.12 -13.72 10.65
CA THR A 70 0.79 -13.69 11.26
C THR A 70 -0.21 -13.01 10.32
N PRO A 71 -1.29 -13.70 9.92
CA PRO A 71 -2.25 -13.14 8.97
C PRO A 71 -3.11 -12.05 9.62
N MET A 72 -3.39 -11.00 8.85
CA MET A 72 -4.46 -10.06 9.16
C MET A 72 -5.66 -10.34 8.26
N THR A 73 -6.86 -10.29 8.85
CA THR A 73 -8.11 -10.53 8.12
C THR A 73 -8.69 -9.21 7.64
N ALA A 74 -8.80 -9.05 6.32
CA ALA A 74 -9.48 -7.94 5.67
C ALA A 74 -10.74 -8.43 4.96
N SER A 75 -11.74 -7.56 4.85
CA SER A 75 -13.01 -7.91 4.19
C SER A 75 -12.84 -8.02 2.66
N PRO A 76 -13.27 -9.13 2.03
CA PRO A 76 -13.19 -9.29 0.58
C PRO A 76 -14.31 -8.55 -0.18
N ARG A 77 -15.12 -7.72 0.48
CA ARG A 77 -16.36 -7.10 -0.05
C ARG A 77 -16.20 -6.54 -1.46
N ARG A 78 -15.17 -5.71 -1.70
CA ARG A 78 -14.94 -5.07 -3.00
C ARG A 78 -14.62 -6.06 -4.12
N TRP A 79 -13.83 -7.10 -3.83
CA TRP A 79 -13.57 -8.17 -4.80
C TRP A 79 -14.83 -9.01 -5.10
N LEU A 80 -15.76 -9.13 -4.15
CA LEU A 80 -17.04 -9.82 -4.36
C LEU A 80 -18.02 -8.97 -5.19
N GLU A 81 -18.10 -7.67 -4.93
CA GLU A 81 -19.00 -6.74 -5.61
C GLU A 81 -18.53 -6.42 -7.05
N GLU A 82 -17.23 -6.17 -7.25
CA GLU A 82 -16.69 -5.68 -8.52
C GLU A 82 -15.96 -6.75 -9.35
N GLY A 83 -15.74 -7.93 -8.77
CA GLY A 83 -15.02 -9.03 -9.39
C GLY A 83 -13.51 -9.00 -9.12
N VAL A 84 -12.94 -10.19 -9.00
CA VAL A 84 -11.59 -10.37 -8.46
C VAL A 84 -10.51 -9.75 -9.35
N LEU A 85 -10.56 -10.10 -10.64
CA LEU A 85 -9.57 -9.65 -11.64
C LEU A 85 -9.65 -8.15 -11.87
N ARG A 86 -10.88 -7.62 -12.00
CA ARG A 86 -11.12 -6.19 -12.23
C ARG A 86 -10.56 -5.34 -11.09
N THR A 87 -10.86 -5.71 -9.85
CA THR A 87 -10.37 -5.00 -8.66
C THR A 87 -8.85 -5.03 -8.59
N THR A 88 -8.25 -6.22 -8.76
CA THR A 88 -6.79 -6.39 -8.67
C THR A 88 -6.05 -5.59 -9.75
N LEU A 89 -6.52 -5.65 -11.01
CA LEU A 89 -5.91 -4.90 -12.11
C LEU A 89 -6.08 -3.39 -11.94
N ARG A 90 -7.24 -2.93 -11.46
CA ARG A 90 -7.48 -1.51 -11.15
C ARG A 90 -6.50 -1.01 -10.10
N ASP A 91 -6.40 -1.70 -8.96
CA ASP A 91 -5.54 -1.27 -7.86
C ASP A 91 -4.05 -1.23 -8.30
N TRP A 92 -3.62 -2.21 -9.12
CA TRP A 92 -2.27 -2.20 -9.70
C TRP A 92 -2.06 -1.07 -10.70
N ALA A 93 -3.03 -0.79 -11.56
CA ALA A 93 -2.96 0.30 -12.52
C ALA A 93 -2.86 1.67 -11.82
N LEU A 94 -3.58 1.86 -10.72
CA LEU A 94 -3.52 3.09 -9.91
C LEU A 94 -2.18 3.23 -9.20
N ALA A 95 -1.71 2.17 -8.54
CA ALA A 95 -0.40 2.16 -7.90
C ALA A 95 0.72 2.44 -8.92
N PHE A 96 0.65 1.84 -10.10
CA PHE A 96 1.60 2.10 -11.19
C PHE A 96 1.51 3.55 -11.69
N SER A 97 0.31 4.06 -11.92
CA SER A 97 0.09 5.44 -12.39
C SER A 97 0.61 6.46 -11.38
N PHE A 98 0.44 6.20 -10.10
CA PHE A 98 0.96 7.05 -9.04
C PHE A 98 2.50 6.97 -8.95
N VAL A 99 3.06 5.77 -8.86
CA VAL A 99 4.48 5.57 -8.57
C VAL A 99 5.37 5.84 -9.78
N VAL A 100 4.98 5.36 -10.96
CA VAL A 100 5.81 5.40 -12.18
C VAL A 100 5.46 6.61 -13.04
N LEU A 101 4.17 6.83 -13.32
CA LEU A 101 3.72 7.92 -14.19
C LEU A 101 3.58 9.26 -13.45
N LYS A 102 3.72 9.27 -12.11
CA LYS A 102 3.60 10.47 -11.26
C LYS A 102 2.29 11.21 -11.45
N VAL A 103 1.21 10.48 -11.73
CA VAL A 103 -0.13 11.07 -11.87
C VAL A 103 -0.57 11.63 -10.51
N PRO A 104 -1.06 12.88 -10.46
CA PRO A 104 -1.52 13.48 -9.20
C PRO A 104 -2.63 12.66 -8.53
N PRO A 105 -2.59 12.46 -7.20
CA PRO A 105 -3.54 11.62 -6.47
C PRO A 105 -4.99 12.14 -6.59
N GLU A 106 -5.19 13.44 -6.77
CA GLU A 106 -6.51 14.04 -7.00
C GLU A 106 -7.14 13.56 -8.31
N ARG A 107 -6.32 13.32 -9.35
CA ARG A 107 -6.81 12.74 -10.61
C ARG A 107 -7.17 11.28 -10.44
N LEU A 108 -6.39 10.52 -9.68
CA LEU A 108 -6.62 9.11 -9.43
C LEU A 108 -7.88 8.89 -8.58
N ALA A 109 -8.09 9.70 -7.55
CA ALA A 109 -9.28 9.66 -6.69
C ALA A 109 -10.58 9.82 -7.50
N ARG A 110 -10.61 10.73 -8.48
CA ARG A 110 -11.78 10.90 -9.37
C ARG A 110 -12.13 9.65 -10.18
N HIS A 111 -11.14 8.82 -10.51
CA HIS A 111 -11.35 7.58 -11.28
C HIS A 111 -11.63 6.37 -10.39
N TYR A 112 -11.22 6.43 -9.12
CA TYR A 112 -11.41 5.31 -8.20
C TYR A 112 -12.84 5.19 -7.68
N GLY A 113 -13.60 6.30 -7.64
CA GLY A 113 -14.90 6.34 -6.99
C GLY A 113 -14.76 6.43 -5.46
N ASP A 114 -15.90 6.51 -4.76
CA ASP A 114 -15.94 6.85 -3.34
C ASP A 114 -15.06 5.91 -2.49
N VAL A 115 -14.11 6.52 -1.78
CA VAL A 115 -13.03 5.84 -1.06
C VAL A 115 -13.49 5.41 0.34
N ARG A 116 -14.76 5.63 0.70
CA ARG A 116 -15.30 5.37 2.04
C ARG A 116 -16.58 4.55 2.01
#